data_AF-A0A7X8L8B1-F1
#
_entry.id   AF-A0A7X8L8B1-F1
#
_cell.length_a   1.000
_cell.length_b   1.000
_cell.length_c   1.000
_cell.angle_alpha   90.00
_cell.angle_beta   90.00
_cell.angle_gamma   90.00
#
_symmetry.space_group_name_H-M   'P 1'
#
loop_
_entity.id
_entity.type
_entity.pdbx_description
1 polymer ?
#
loop_
_entity_poly.entity_id
_entity_poly.type
_entity_poly.pdbx_seq_one_letter_code
_entity_poly.pdbx_strand_id
1 'polypeptide(L)'
;MIIFLLVIQDEEVRNKLEELYILYHKEMFYVAYSILKDSQEAEDVVQEAIIKLSTCMNKIDKANCNKTRGFVVIVVRNIGWSKIFVYKCYS
;
A
#
# COMPACT_ATOMS: atom_id res chain seq x y z
N MET A 1 -5.57 8.33 -7.11
CA MET A 1 -6.23 7.62 -8.22
C MET A 1 -6.20 6.13 -7.91
N ILE A 2 -7.31 5.40 -8.09
CA ILE A 2 -7.41 3.98 -7.68
C ILE A 2 -7.08 3.07 -8.86
N ILE A 3 -5.81 3.02 -9.26
CA ILE A 3 -5.39 2.32 -10.49
C ILE A 3 -5.42 0.80 -10.30
N PHE A 4 -5.16 0.31 -9.08
CA PHE A 4 -5.07 -1.13 -8.81
C PHE A 4 -6.38 -1.90 -9.06
N LEU A 5 -7.55 -1.26 -9.02
CA LEU A 5 -8.84 -1.92 -9.28
C LEU A 5 -8.94 -2.47 -10.72
N LEU A 6 -8.26 -1.84 -11.68
CA LEU A 6 -8.25 -2.27 -13.08
C LEU A 6 -7.33 -3.47 -13.33
N VAL A 7 -6.32 -3.66 -12.48
CA VAL A 7 -5.31 -4.72 -12.62
C VAL A 7 -5.83 -6.06 -12.08
N ILE A 8 -6.78 -6.03 -11.15
CA ILE A 8 -7.28 -7.21 -10.45
C ILE A 8 -8.52 -7.75 -11.14
N GLN A 9 -8.41 -8.96 -11.71
CA GLN A 9 -9.49 -9.64 -12.44
C GLN A 9 -10.48 -10.36 -11.50
N ASP A 10 -10.03 -10.75 -10.31
CA ASP A 10 -10.86 -11.46 -9.33
C ASP A 10 -11.73 -10.46 -8.51
N GLU A 11 -13.04 -10.64 -8.57
CA GLU A 11 -14.02 -9.74 -7.95
C GLU A 11 -14.01 -9.83 -6.41
N GLU A 12 -13.79 -11.02 -5.84
CA GLU A 12 -13.76 -11.20 -4.37
C GLU A 12 -12.50 -10.54 -3.78
N VAL A 13 -11.37 -10.67 -4.48
CA VAL A 13 -10.11 -10.00 -4.12
C VAL A 13 -10.23 -8.49 -4.29
N ARG A 14 -10.88 -8.02 -5.36
CA ARG A 14 -11.11 -6.59 -5.61
C ARG A 14 -11.91 -5.95 -4.48
N ASN A 15 -13.04 -6.54 -4.08
CA ASN A 15 -13.90 -5.97 -3.03
C ASN A 15 -13.16 -5.89 -1.68
N LYS A 16 -12.41 -6.93 -1.31
CA LYS A 16 -11.61 -6.90 -0.06
C LYS A 16 -10.56 -5.80 -0.08
N LEU A 17 -9.90 -5.60 -1.22
CA LEU A 17 -8.88 -4.55 -1.35
C LEU A 17 -9.47 -3.16 -1.36
N GLU A 18 -10.66 -2.99 -1.92
CA GLU A 18 -11.39 -1.73 -1.86
C GLU A 18 -11.74 -1.38 -0.41
N GLU A 19 -12.25 -2.33 0.38
CA GLU A 19 -12.50 -2.11 1.81
C GLU A 19 -11.22 -1.74 2.57
N LEU A 20 -10.11 -2.43 2.30
CA LEU A 20 -8.80 -2.13 2.87
C LEU A 20 -8.27 -0.76 2.46
N TYR A 21 -8.46 -0.39 1.20
CA TYR A 21 -8.10 0.93 0.70
C TYR A 21 -8.89 1.99 1.45
N ILE A 22 -10.22 1.87 1.51
CA ILE A 22 -11.06 2.85 2.20
C ILE A 22 -10.67 2.96 3.67
N LEU A 23 -10.38 1.84 4.34
CA LEU A 23 -10.06 1.79 5.75
C LEU A 23 -8.68 2.39 6.09
N TYR A 24 -7.65 2.08 5.30
CA TYR A 24 -6.26 2.40 5.64
C TYR A 24 -5.61 3.44 4.75
N HIS A 25 -6.19 3.82 3.60
CA HIS A 25 -5.58 4.76 2.64
C HIS A 25 -5.09 6.05 3.31
N LYS A 26 -5.90 6.67 4.18
CA LYS A 26 -5.51 7.90 4.87
C LYS A 26 -4.28 7.70 5.76
N GLU A 27 -4.22 6.58 6.47
CA GLU A 27 -3.10 6.24 7.35
C GLU A 27 -1.84 5.92 6.54
N MET A 28 -1.98 5.15 5.46
CA MET A 28 -0.88 4.85 4.53
C MET A 28 -0.33 6.13 3.88
N PHE A 29 -1.22 7.00 3.40
CA PHE A 29 -0.84 8.28 2.79
C PHE A 29 -0.11 9.18 3.78
N TYR A 30 -0.61 9.29 5.01
CA TYR A 30 0.05 10.09 6.04
C TYR A 30 1.46 9.58 6.34
N VAL A 31 1.64 8.25 6.44
CA VAL A 31 2.96 7.64 6.67
C VAL A 31 3.88 7.88 5.47
N ALA A 32 3.41 7.63 4.24
CA ALA A 32 4.21 7.86 3.03
C ALA A 32 4.61 9.33 2.87
N TYR A 33 3.66 10.25 3.08
CA TYR A 33 3.90 11.69 3.03
C TYR A 33 4.86 12.16 4.13
N SER A 34 4.80 11.55 5.32
CA SER A 34 5.75 11.87 6.39
C SER A 34 7.21 11.57 6.03
N ILE A 35 7.43 10.58 5.16
CA ILE A 35 8.74 10.11 4.70
C ILE A 35 9.21 10.90 3.47
N LEU A 36 8.37 10.98 2.44
CA LEU A 36 8.73 11.55 1.13
C LEU A 36 8.52 13.07 1.04
N LYS A 37 7.61 13.62 1.86
CA LYS A 37 7.21 15.04 1.85
C LYS A 37 6.66 15.55 0.50
N ASP A 38 6.37 14.64 -0.42
CA ASP A 38 5.77 14.90 -1.72
C ASP A 38 4.45 14.12 -1.84
N SER A 39 3.38 14.80 -2.27
CA SER A 39 2.06 14.20 -2.36
C SER A 39 1.92 13.20 -3.50
N GLN A 40 2.57 13.44 -4.65
CA GLN A 40 2.51 12.53 -5.79
C GLN A 40 3.29 11.25 -5.48
N GLU A 41 4.48 11.38 -4.91
CA GLU A 41 5.29 10.23 -4.52
C GLU A 41 4.63 9.45 -3.37
N ALA A 42 4.00 10.14 -2.41
CA ALA A 42 3.26 9.48 -1.35
C ALA A 42 2.08 8.67 -1.90
N GLU A 43 1.36 9.20 -2.88
CA GLU A 43 0.25 8.50 -3.52
C GLU A 43 0.74 7.27 -4.31
N ASP A 44 1.87 7.36 -5.01
CA ASP A 44 2.49 6.24 -5.71
C ASP A 44 2.90 5.11 -4.75
N VAL A 45 3.51 5.45 -3.61
CA VAL A 45 3.85 4.48 -2.57
C VAL A 45 2.62 3.76 -2.00
N VAL A 46 1.51 4.48 -1.82
CA VAL A 46 0.25 3.88 -1.34
C VAL A 46 -0.31 2.90 -2.38
N GLN A 47 -0.30 3.27 -3.66
CA GLN A 47 -0.74 2.35 -4.73
C GLN A 47 0.14 1.10 -4.80
N GLU A 48 1.46 1.25 -4.75
CA GLU A 48 2.40 0.12 -4.77
C GLU A 48 2.21 -0.81 -3.55
N ALA A 49 2.01 -0.22 -2.36
CA ALA A 49 1.75 -0.97 -1.13
C ALA A 49 0.51 -1.86 -1.26
N ILE A 50 -0.55 -1.35 -1.87
CA ILE A 50 -1.83 -2.06 -2.01
C ILE A 50 -1.75 -3.17 -3.05
N ILE A 51 -1.01 -2.96 -4.14
CA ILE A 51 -0.71 -4.02 -5.11
C ILE A 51 0.13 -5.13 -4.46
N LYS A 52 1.13 -4.79 -3.65
CA LYS A 52 1.89 -5.81 -2.88
C LYS A 52 0.98 -6.54 -1.91
N LEU A 53 0.11 -5.81 -1.21
CA LEU A 53 -0.84 -6.40 -0.27
C LEU A 53 -1.79 -7.39 -0.95
N SER A 54 -2.30 -7.10 -2.15
CA SER A 54 -3.19 -8.02 -2.87
C SER A 54 -2.53 -9.37 -3.14
N THR A 55 -1.26 -9.36 -3.55
CA THR A 55 -0.50 -10.60 -3.80
C THR A 55 -0.21 -11.39 -2.52
N CYS A 56 -0.07 -10.71 -1.38
CA CYS A 56 0.13 -11.35 -0.08
C CYS A 56 -1.18 -11.85 0.54
N MET A 57 -2.29 -11.15 0.34
CA MET A 57 -3.60 -11.50 0.90
C MET A 57 -4.18 -12.78 0.30
N ASN A 58 -3.88 -13.09 -0.97
CA ASN A 58 -4.21 -14.40 -1.54
C ASN A 58 -3.55 -15.57 -0.79
N LYS A 59 -2.49 -15.33 0.01
CA LYS A 59 -1.83 -16.34 0.85
C LYS A 59 -2.22 -16.26 2.32
N ILE A 60 -2.87 -15.18 2.77
CA ILE A 60 -3.18 -14.95 4.19
C ILE A 60 -4.67 -15.22 4.38
N ASP A 61 -4.95 -16.43 4.88
CA ASP A 61 -6.27 -16.84 5.34
C ASP A 61 -6.82 -15.84 6.38
N LYS A 62 -8.15 -15.67 6.43
CA LYS A 62 -8.97 -14.54 6.97
C LYS A 62 -8.76 -14.13 8.45
N ALA A 63 -7.68 -14.53 9.11
CA ALA A 63 -7.68 -14.75 10.54
C ALA A 63 -7.26 -13.57 11.44
N ASN A 64 -6.80 -12.39 10.99
CA ASN A 64 -6.41 -11.34 11.97
C ASN A 64 -6.40 -9.90 11.42
N CYS A 65 -7.54 -9.20 11.50
CA CYS A 65 -7.66 -7.76 11.15
C CYS A 65 -6.64 -6.85 11.86
N ASN A 66 -6.25 -7.15 13.11
CA ASN A 66 -5.28 -6.34 13.85
C ASN A 66 -3.84 -6.53 13.35
N LYS A 67 -3.48 -7.72 12.84
CA LYS A 67 -2.17 -7.96 12.24
C LYS A 67 -2.07 -7.27 10.88
N THR A 68 -3.18 -7.21 10.14
CA THR A 68 -3.25 -6.55 8.83
C THR A 68 -2.91 -5.07 8.91
N ARG A 69 -3.42 -4.32 9.90
CA ARG A 69 -3.07 -2.90 10.08
C ARG A 69 -1.58 -2.67 10.31
N GLY A 70 -0.98 -3.42 11.23
CA GLY A 70 0.46 -3.32 11.49
C GLY A 70 1.29 -3.66 10.26
N PHE A 71 0.89 -4.71 9.54
CA PHE A 71 1.53 -5.15 8.31
C PHE A 71 1.46 -4.07 7.21
N VAL A 72 0.28 -3.47 7.00
CA VAL A 72 0.07 -2.35 6.06
C VAL A 72 1.09 -1.24 6.30
N VAL A 73 1.19 -0.76 7.54
CA VAL A 73 2.09 0.36 7.88
C VAL A 73 3.56 -0.01 7.66
N ILE A 74 3.95 -1.25 7.96
CA ILE A 74 5.31 -1.75 7.72
C ILE A 74 5.63 -1.76 6.23
N VAL A 75 4.71 -2.27 5.40
CA VAL A 75 4.88 -2.33 3.93
C VAL A 75 5.05 -0.92 3.36
N VAL A 76 4.17 0.01 3.72
CA VAL A 76 4.23 1.41 3.26
C VAL A 76 5.55 2.08 3.67
N ARG A 77 5.99 1.91 4.93
CA ARG A 77 7.30 2.41 5.36
C ARG A 77 8.41 1.84 4.49
N ASN A 78 8.45 0.52 4.33
CA ASN A 78 9.53 -0.14 3.59
C ASN A 78 9.63 0.39 2.15
N ILE A 79 8.50 0.55 1.47
CA ILE A 79 8.46 1.11 0.11
C ILE A 79 8.91 2.58 0.11
N GLY A 80 8.43 3.40 1.06
CA GLY A 80 8.84 4.80 1.17
C GLY A 80 10.35 4.98 1.39
N TRP A 81 10.95 4.18 2.28
CA TRP A 81 12.41 4.17 2.49
C TRP A 81 13.16 3.68 1.25
N SER A 82 12.65 2.65 0.56
CA SER A 82 13.23 2.14 -0.68
C SER A 82 13.24 3.22 -1.77
N LYS A 83 12.16 3.98 -1.92
CA LYS A 83 12.06 5.09 -2.89
C LYS A 83 13.12 6.16 -2.61
N ILE A 84 13.29 6.58 -1.36
CA ILE A 84 14.36 7.53 -0.97
C ILE A 84 15.75 7.01 -1.33
N PHE A 85 16.01 5.72 -1.12
CA PHE A 85 17.31 5.14 -1.41
C PHE A 85 17.59 5.11 -2.91
N VAL A 86 16.59 4.77 -3.73
CA VAL A 86 16.69 4.82 -5.20
C VAL A 86 17.00 6.23 -5.69
N TYR A 87 16.33 7.26 -5.15
CA TYR A 87 16.62 8.66 -5.49
C TYR A 87 18.05 9.08 -5.15
N LYS A 88 18.62 8.59 -4.04
CA LYS A 88 20.01 8.87 -3.66
C LYS A 88 21.06 8.15 -4.50
N CYS A 89 20.73 7.05 -5.17
CA CYS A 89 21.65 6.36 -6.07
C CYS A 89 21.66 6.95 -7.49
N TYR A 90 20.66 7.75 -7.85
CA TYR A 90 20.54 8.40 -9.16
C TYR A 90 20.98 9.87 -9.19
N SER A 91 21.41 10.42 -8.05
CA SER A 91 21.97 11.78 -7.92
C SER A 91 23.44 11.74 -7.55
#